data_AF-R9HVA9-F1
#
_entry.id   AF-R9HVA9-F1
#
_cell.length_a   1.000
_cell.length_b   1.000
_cell.length_c   1.000
_cell.angle_alpha   90.00
_cell.angle_beta   90.00
_cell.angle_gamma   90.00
#
_symmetry.space_group_name_H-M   'P 1'
#
loop_
_entity.id
_entity.type
_entity.pdbx_description
1 polymer ?
#
loop_
_entity_poly.entity_id
_entity_poly.type
_entity_poly.pdbx_seq_one_letter_code
_entity_poly.pdbx_strand_id
1 'polypeptide(L)'
;MKKILNLALLLMTCFVIASCSDDEEVTQAPAVRDTQTDMQVLSRFIDINESTNEYYINDQKKTRASSYIYDTDQQELQKVSPVNYEKFKKDLAELNNRVAKSIADPKVAYIVLSANGKTVVKKVKENVNFGFELSQNNASVASTRALPSVLNIQGGRQTTTGQFRDASRTIRMTISLDPFVQSSYYYFDVLSPDAKPNPDPDYSTPESVAFSGTGPLMNNYFTWTAYWDAQGTDGLFRWEFKGRGNTPSYGQIASCSFSY
;
A
#
# COMPACT_ATOMS: atom_id res chain seq x y z
N MET A 1 -2.19 -75.17 -51.05
CA MET A 1 -3.34 -74.25 -51.24
C MET A 1 -3.47 -73.38 -49.98
N LYS A 2 -3.50 -72.04 -50.16
CA LYS A 2 -4.18 -70.97 -49.36
C LYS A 2 -4.41 -71.26 -47.85
N LYS A 3 -4.11 -70.40 -46.87
CA LYS A 3 -4.09 -68.92 -46.80
C LYS A 3 -3.99 -68.54 -45.30
N ILE A 4 -3.46 -67.34 -44.99
CA ILE A 4 -3.86 -66.47 -43.84
C ILE A 4 -3.37 -66.99 -42.45
N LEU A 5 -2.86 -66.24 -41.47
CA LEU A 5 -2.86 -64.82 -41.09
C LEU A 5 -1.69 -64.58 -40.12
N ASN A 6 -1.23 -63.33 -40.06
CA ASN A 6 -0.37 -62.76 -39.02
C ASN A 6 -0.90 -63.03 -37.59
N LEU A 7 -0.04 -63.53 -36.69
CA LEU A 7 -0.17 -63.31 -35.24
C LEU A 7 1.16 -63.57 -34.51
N ALA A 8 1.73 -62.49 -33.97
CA ALA A 8 2.56 -62.41 -32.76
C ALA A 8 3.64 -63.49 -32.51
N LEU A 9 4.89 -63.18 -32.87
CA LEU A 9 6.12 -63.71 -32.27
C LEU A 9 7.22 -62.70 -32.66
N LEU A 10 7.97 -62.05 -31.77
CA LEU A 10 8.82 -62.64 -30.76
C LEU A 10 9.11 -61.60 -29.66
N LEU A 11 9.04 -62.08 -28.42
CA LEU A 11 9.63 -61.46 -27.24
C LEU A 11 11.16 -61.32 -27.36
N MET A 12 11.67 -60.41 -26.52
CA MET A 12 12.98 -60.46 -25.88
C MET A 12 14.15 -59.82 -26.65
N THR A 13 14.46 -58.58 -26.28
CA THR A 13 15.86 -58.13 -26.26
C THR A 13 16.15 -57.48 -24.92
N CYS A 14 17.14 -58.07 -24.27
CA CYS A 14 17.50 -57.94 -22.88
C CYS A 14 17.87 -56.52 -22.46
N PHE A 15 17.42 -56.16 -21.26
CA PHE A 15 18.12 -55.22 -20.38
C PHE A 15 19.60 -55.60 -20.28
N VAL A 16 20.48 -54.72 -20.73
CA VAL A 16 21.87 -54.66 -20.24
C VAL A 16 22.12 -53.23 -19.80
N ILE A 17 22.18 -53.10 -18.49
CA ILE A 17 22.54 -51.90 -17.74
C ILE A 17 24.04 -51.69 -17.97
N ALA A 18 24.41 -50.69 -18.76
CA ALA A 18 25.75 -50.14 -18.73
C ALA A 18 25.75 -49.00 -17.71
N SER A 19 26.20 -49.32 -16.51
CA SER A 19 26.52 -48.38 -15.45
C SER A 19 27.62 -47.44 -15.94
N CYS A 20 27.26 -46.24 -16.41
CA CYS A 20 28.13 -45.09 -16.38
C CYS A 20 27.66 -44.23 -15.22
N SER A 21 28.43 -44.32 -14.14
CA SER A 21 28.39 -43.42 -13.00
C SER A 21 28.71 -42.01 -13.49
N ASP A 22 27.67 -41.22 -13.75
CA ASP A 22 27.74 -39.78 -13.61
C ASP A 22 26.69 -39.42 -12.56
N ASP A 23 27.17 -39.22 -11.33
CA ASP A 23 26.47 -38.38 -10.37
C ASP A 23 26.46 -36.96 -10.96
N GLU A 24 25.55 -36.71 -11.91
CA GLU A 24 25.07 -35.36 -12.13
C GLU A 24 24.28 -34.99 -10.87
N GLU A 25 25.02 -34.54 -9.85
CA GLU A 25 24.51 -33.49 -8.98
C GLU A 25 24.04 -32.40 -9.94
N VAL A 26 22.74 -32.40 -10.21
CA VAL A 26 22.03 -31.22 -10.68
C VAL A 26 22.20 -30.21 -9.55
N THR A 27 23.34 -29.53 -9.56
CA THR A 27 23.55 -28.27 -8.87
C THR A 27 22.59 -27.30 -9.54
N GLN A 28 21.32 -27.38 -9.13
CA GLN A 28 20.43 -26.25 -9.20
C GLN A 28 21.16 -25.17 -8.42
N ALA A 29 21.89 -24.31 -9.14
CA ALA A 29 22.35 -23.05 -8.59
C ALA A 29 21.15 -22.48 -7.81
N PRO A 30 21.31 -22.13 -6.53
CA PRO A 30 20.18 -21.75 -5.69
C PRO A 30 19.41 -20.70 -6.46
N ALA A 31 18.13 -20.98 -6.75
CA ALA A 31 17.29 -20.11 -7.54
C ALA A 31 17.46 -18.70 -6.97
N VAL A 32 18.02 -17.78 -7.79
CA VAL A 32 18.24 -16.40 -7.36
C VAL A 32 16.88 -15.90 -6.93
N ARG A 33 16.72 -15.68 -5.62
CA ARG A 33 15.47 -15.20 -5.05
C ARG A 33 15.12 -13.89 -5.76
N ASP A 34 13.90 -13.80 -6.26
CA ASP A 34 13.48 -12.64 -7.02
C ASP A 34 13.40 -11.39 -6.12
N THR A 35 13.60 -10.22 -6.73
CA THR A 35 13.61 -8.94 -6.02
C THR A 35 12.31 -8.68 -5.27
N GLN A 36 11.15 -9.09 -5.81
CA GLN A 36 9.86 -8.83 -5.16
C GLN A 36 9.73 -9.61 -3.85
N THR A 37 10.18 -10.88 -3.82
CA THR A 37 10.23 -11.67 -2.59
C THR A 37 11.12 -11.01 -1.54
N ASP A 38 12.32 -10.54 -1.92
CA ASP A 38 13.23 -9.83 -1.02
C ASP A 38 12.60 -8.55 -0.45
N MET A 39 11.94 -7.74 -1.29
CA MET A 39 11.28 -6.51 -0.83
C MET A 39 10.14 -6.81 0.16
N GLN A 40 9.37 -7.88 -0.09
CA GLN A 40 8.28 -8.31 0.81
C GLN A 40 8.78 -8.85 2.16
N VAL A 41 9.98 -9.44 2.19
CA VAL A 41 10.63 -9.81 3.45
C VAL A 41 11.03 -8.54 4.20
N LEU A 42 11.77 -7.64 3.54
CA LEU A 42 12.26 -6.40 4.14
C LEU A 42 11.14 -5.50 4.66
N SER A 43 10.02 -5.39 3.94
CA SER A 43 8.88 -4.55 4.35
C SER A 43 8.27 -4.97 5.70
N ARG A 44 8.46 -6.22 6.12
CA ARG A 44 7.98 -6.70 7.44
C ARG A 44 8.80 -6.12 8.58
N PHE A 45 10.08 -5.85 8.35
CA PHE A 45 11.00 -5.32 9.34
C PHE A 45 10.95 -3.79 9.45
N ILE A 46 10.14 -3.11 8.63
CA ILE A 46 9.98 -1.67 8.75
C ILE A 46 9.18 -1.30 10.00
N ASP A 47 9.67 -0.27 10.68
CA ASP A 47 8.94 0.42 11.73
C ASP A 47 8.90 1.93 11.50
N ILE A 48 8.03 2.60 12.25
CA ILE A 48 7.83 4.05 12.20
C ILE A 48 8.32 4.64 13.51
N ASN A 49 9.32 5.50 13.44
CA ASN A 49 9.69 6.38 14.55
C ASN A 49 8.66 7.51 14.62
N GLU A 50 7.71 7.41 15.53
CA GLU A 50 6.63 8.38 15.67
C GLU A 50 7.06 9.75 16.21
N SER A 51 8.27 9.87 16.74
CA SER A 51 8.82 11.15 17.18
C SER A 51 9.42 11.95 16.02
N THR A 52 10.03 11.27 15.04
CA THR A 52 10.63 11.91 13.85
C THR A 52 9.77 11.79 12.60
N ASN A 53 8.74 10.94 12.62
CA ASN A 53 7.90 10.57 11.48
C ASN A 53 8.65 9.84 10.36
N GLU A 54 9.72 9.12 10.69
CA GLU A 54 10.57 8.42 9.73
C GLU A 54 10.38 6.91 9.79
N TYR A 55 10.52 6.27 8.62
CA TYR A 55 10.63 4.84 8.49
C TYR A 55 12.07 4.38 8.71
N TYR A 56 12.24 3.25 9.40
CA TYR A 56 13.54 2.62 9.58
C TYR A 56 13.42 1.09 9.56
N ILE A 57 14.51 0.42 9.21
CA ILE A 57 14.60 -1.04 9.29
C ILE A 57 14.88 -1.41 10.74
N ASN A 58 13.98 -2.18 11.33
CA ASN A 58 14.11 -2.74 12.66
C ASN A 58 14.40 -4.24 12.56
N ASP A 59 15.68 -4.58 12.42
CA ASP A 59 16.15 -5.97 12.27
C ASP A 59 15.86 -6.84 13.50
N GLN A 60 15.43 -6.26 14.62
CA GLN A 60 15.04 -6.96 15.85
C GLN A 60 13.52 -7.10 16.00
N LYS A 61 12.75 -6.58 15.04
CA LYS A 61 11.29 -6.60 15.08
C LYS A 61 10.77 -8.03 15.02
N LYS A 62 9.85 -8.36 15.91
CA LYS A 62 9.01 -9.55 15.80
C LYS A 62 7.83 -9.21 14.89
N THR A 63 7.91 -9.68 13.66
CA THR A 63 7.07 -9.25 12.54
C THR A 63 5.66 -9.83 12.58
N ARG A 64 5.47 -10.98 13.24
CA ARG A 64 4.19 -11.69 13.42
C ARG A 64 4.15 -12.39 14.78
N ALA A 65 2.97 -12.84 15.19
CA ALA A 65 2.81 -13.60 16.44
C ALA A 65 3.69 -14.87 16.48
N SER A 66 3.86 -15.54 15.34
CA SER A 66 4.73 -16.72 15.21
C SER A 66 6.21 -16.40 15.39
N SER A 67 6.65 -15.16 15.13
CA SER A 67 8.06 -14.75 15.21
C SER A 67 8.60 -14.76 16.66
N TYR A 68 7.70 -14.82 17.66
CA TYR A 68 8.05 -14.99 19.07
C TYR A 68 8.41 -16.44 19.45
N ILE A 69 7.99 -17.40 18.61
CA ILE A 69 8.21 -18.83 18.83
C ILE A 69 9.26 -19.37 17.84
N TYR A 70 9.24 -18.87 16.60
CA TYR A 70 10.11 -19.32 15.52
C TYR A 70 10.85 -18.14 14.90
N ASP A 71 12.15 -18.29 14.66
CA ASP A 71 12.99 -17.27 14.01
C ASP A 71 12.90 -17.30 12.47
N THR A 72 11.81 -17.85 11.91
CA THR A 72 11.64 -18.02 10.47
C THR A 72 11.76 -16.69 9.72
N ASP A 73 11.15 -15.61 10.21
CA ASP A 73 11.26 -14.30 9.55
C ASP A 73 12.71 -13.77 9.58
N GLN A 74 13.47 -13.98 10.67
CA GLN A 74 14.89 -13.61 10.75
C GLN A 74 15.75 -14.41 9.77
N GLN A 75 15.49 -15.71 9.65
CA GLN A 75 16.18 -16.57 8.67
C GLN A 75 15.87 -16.14 7.23
N GLU A 76 14.63 -15.71 6.96
CA GLU A 76 14.25 -15.18 5.66
C GLU A 76 14.93 -13.84 5.35
N LEU A 77 15.10 -12.98 6.37
CA LEU A 77 15.85 -11.72 6.25
C LEU A 77 17.33 -11.97 5.92
N GLN A 78 17.96 -12.99 6.52
CA GLN A 78 19.37 -13.35 6.24
C GLN A 78 19.59 -13.87 4.80
N LYS A 79 18.53 -14.33 4.13
CA LYS A 79 18.58 -14.80 2.74
C LYS A 79 18.38 -13.67 1.73
N VAL A 80 18.07 -12.45 2.18
CA VAL A 80 17.91 -11.29 1.31
C VAL A 80 19.24 -10.98 0.63
N SER A 81 19.23 -10.79 -0.68
CA SER A 81 20.47 -10.47 -1.39
C SER A 81 21.00 -9.08 -0.98
N PRO A 82 22.33 -8.90 -0.87
CA PRO A 82 22.91 -7.60 -0.51
C PRO A 82 22.51 -6.47 -1.46
N VAL A 83 22.35 -6.76 -2.75
CA VAL A 83 21.94 -5.80 -3.78
C VAL A 83 20.51 -5.31 -3.52
N ASN A 84 19.59 -6.23 -3.24
CA ASN A 84 18.21 -5.87 -2.93
C ASN A 84 18.12 -5.12 -1.60
N TYR A 85 18.90 -5.51 -0.59
CA TYR A 85 18.96 -4.79 0.70
C TYR A 85 19.39 -3.33 0.53
N GLU A 86 20.47 -3.06 -0.22
CA GLU A 86 20.93 -1.69 -0.48
C GLU A 86 19.94 -0.89 -1.33
N LYS A 87 19.31 -1.53 -2.33
CA LYS A 87 18.23 -0.90 -3.08
C LYS A 87 17.08 -0.47 -2.17
N PHE A 88 16.64 -1.36 -1.28
CA PHE A 88 15.55 -1.08 -0.36
C PHE A 88 15.88 0.04 0.62
N LYS A 89 17.11 0.10 1.15
CA LYS A 89 17.58 1.24 1.96
C LYS A 89 17.50 2.56 1.22
N LYS A 90 17.88 2.59 -0.06
CA LYS A 90 17.77 3.79 -0.90
C LYS A 90 16.30 4.20 -1.10
N ASP A 91 15.44 3.24 -1.41
CA ASP A 91 14.01 3.44 -1.60
C ASP A 91 13.36 3.98 -0.29
N LEU A 92 13.76 3.45 0.87
CA LEU A 92 13.32 3.91 2.18
C LEU A 92 13.78 5.35 2.50
N ALA A 93 15.03 5.68 2.15
CA ALA A 93 15.55 7.03 2.30
C ALA A 93 14.80 8.03 1.39
N GLU A 94 14.43 7.63 0.18
CA GLU A 94 13.59 8.44 -0.70
C GLU A 94 12.18 8.66 -0.10
N LEU A 95 11.56 7.61 0.45
CA LEU A 95 10.28 7.71 1.14
C LEU A 95 10.36 8.70 2.31
N ASN A 96 11.37 8.59 3.17
CA ASN A 96 11.59 9.54 4.27
C ASN A 96 11.78 10.97 3.79
N ASN A 97 12.51 11.19 2.68
CA ASN A 97 12.65 12.51 2.08
C ASN A 97 11.30 13.10 1.63
N ARG A 98 10.43 12.26 1.04
CA ARG A 98 9.07 12.67 0.63
C ARG A 98 8.21 13.01 1.84
N VAL A 99 8.25 12.19 2.88
CA VAL A 99 7.58 12.46 4.16
C VAL A 99 8.02 13.81 4.73
N ALA A 100 9.32 14.05 4.84
CA ALA A 100 9.86 15.30 5.36
C ALA A 100 9.42 16.52 4.53
N LYS A 101 9.44 16.42 3.19
CA LYS A 101 8.92 17.46 2.29
C LYS A 101 7.44 17.74 2.51
N SER A 102 6.64 16.71 2.77
CA SER A 102 5.20 16.83 3.01
C SER A 102 4.92 17.52 4.33
N ILE A 103 5.67 17.17 5.38
CA ILE A 103 5.59 17.85 6.68
C ILE A 103 5.96 19.33 6.54
N ALA A 104 6.94 19.66 5.68
CA ALA A 104 7.33 21.04 5.41
C ALA A 104 6.32 21.80 4.53
N ASP A 105 5.61 21.13 3.62
CA ASP A 105 4.65 21.76 2.70
C ASP A 105 3.47 22.38 3.46
N PRO A 106 3.19 23.70 3.36
CA PRO A 106 2.08 24.33 4.05
C PRO A 106 0.71 23.77 3.66
N LYS A 107 0.56 23.11 2.51
CA LYS A 107 -0.74 22.60 2.01
C LYS A 107 -1.13 21.24 2.59
N VAL A 108 -0.17 20.51 3.18
CA VAL A 108 -0.38 19.19 3.77
C VAL A 108 -0.77 19.34 5.24
N ALA A 109 -2.02 19.01 5.56
CA ALA A 109 -2.59 19.11 6.90
C ALA A 109 -2.24 17.92 7.80
N TYR A 110 -2.31 16.72 7.22
CA TYR A 110 -2.07 15.45 7.90
C TYR A 110 -1.16 14.56 7.06
N ILE A 111 -0.44 13.67 7.74
CA ILE A 111 0.26 12.57 7.11
C ILE A 111 -0.18 11.23 7.71
N VAL A 112 -0.36 10.25 6.85
CA VAL A 112 -0.62 8.86 7.18
C VAL A 112 0.64 8.07 6.89
N LEU A 113 1.18 7.45 7.94
CA LEU A 113 2.35 6.59 7.90
C LEU A 113 1.89 5.14 8.11
N SER A 114 2.18 4.25 7.17
CA SER A 114 1.89 2.82 7.31
C SER A 114 3.10 1.93 7.09
N ALA A 115 3.32 0.98 8.01
CA ALA A 115 4.36 -0.03 7.91
C ALA A 115 3.99 -1.27 8.72
N ASN A 116 4.14 -2.45 8.12
CA ASN A 116 3.92 -3.76 8.76
C ASN A 116 2.69 -3.81 9.70
N GLY A 117 1.51 -3.51 9.16
CA GLY A 117 0.24 -3.55 9.91
C GLY A 117 -0.02 -2.36 10.84
N LYS A 118 0.99 -1.52 11.11
CA LYS A 118 0.83 -0.26 11.84
C LYS A 118 0.39 0.83 10.88
N THR A 119 -0.60 1.64 11.29
CA THR A 119 -1.02 2.85 10.59
C THR A 119 -1.12 3.98 11.60
N VAL A 120 -0.46 5.09 11.33
CA VAL A 120 -0.39 6.25 12.21
C VAL A 120 -0.85 7.48 11.44
N VAL A 121 -1.76 8.26 12.03
CA VAL A 121 -2.19 9.55 11.49
C VAL A 121 -1.57 10.64 12.35
N LYS A 122 -0.85 11.57 11.73
CA LYS A 122 -0.26 12.74 12.41
C LYS A 122 -0.82 14.01 11.79
N LYS A 123 -1.34 14.91 12.63
CA LYS A 123 -1.62 16.30 12.26
C LYS A 123 -0.29 17.04 12.22
N VAL A 124 0.05 17.62 11.08
CA VAL A 124 1.38 18.25 10.86
C VAL A 124 1.28 19.77 10.68
N LYS A 125 0.06 20.32 10.69
CA LYS A 125 -0.20 21.76 10.66
C LYS A 125 -1.16 22.19 11.75
N GLU A 126 -0.89 23.38 12.27
CA GLU A 126 -1.80 24.11 13.12
C GLU A 126 -2.91 24.77 12.29
N ASN A 127 -4.01 25.16 12.95
CA ASN A 127 -5.15 25.87 12.34
C ASN A 127 -5.87 25.12 11.20
N VAL A 128 -5.68 23.81 11.09
CA VAL A 128 -6.51 22.95 10.23
C VAL A 128 -7.87 22.74 10.91
N ASN A 129 -8.95 23.24 10.30
CA ASN A 129 -10.31 23.13 10.86
C ASN A 129 -11.18 22.04 10.23
N PHE A 130 -10.68 21.33 9.20
CA PHE A 130 -11.24 20.03 8.83
C PHE A 130 -10.64 18.95 9.74
N GLY A 131 -11.43 17.92 10.04
CA GLY A 131 -10.98 16.77 10.80
C GLY A 131 -10.56 15.63 9.88
N PHE A 132 -9.50 14.92 10.26
CA PHE A 132 -9.09 13.69 9.63
C PHE A 132 -8.54 12.72 10.68
N GLU A 133 -9.08 11.51 10.71
CA GLU A 133 -8.72 10.51 11.72
C GLU A 133 -8.81 9.08 11.17
N LEU A 134 -8.03 8.18 11.77
CA LEU A 134 -8.16 6.75 11.59
C LEU A 134 -9.41 6.25 12.33
N SER A 135 -10.32 5.58 11.64
CA SER A 135 -11.57 5.13 12.26
C SER A 135 -11.31 4.01 13.28
N GLN A 136 -11.63 4.25 14.55
CA GLN A 136 -11.17 3.45 15.71
C GLN A 136 -11.62 1.98 15.75
N ASN A 137 -12.57 1.56 14.92
CA ASN A 137 -13.16 0.23 15.05
C ASN A 137 -12.75 -0.80 14.01
N ASN A 138 -12.03 -0.47 12.93
CA ASN A 138 -11.73 -1.38 11.78
C ASN A 138 -12.92 -2.16 11.21
N ALA A 139 -14.11 -1.98 11.78
CA ALA A 139 -15.36 -2.52 11.34
C ALA A 139 -15.77 -1.63 10.20
N SER A 140 -16.00 -2.25 9.05
CA SER A 140 -17.04 -1.81 8.15
C SER A 140 -18.32 -1.68 8.99
N VAL A 141 -18.53 -0.53 9.64
CA VAL A 141 -19.87 -0.18 10.10
C VAL A 141 -20.63 -0.05 8.81
N ALA A 142 -21.37 -1.12 8.46
CA ALA A 142 -21.95 -1.33 7.16
C ALA A 142 -22.57 0.00 6.71
N SER A 143 -21.93 0.63 5.73
CA SER A 143 -22.45 1.86 5.16
C SER A 143 -23.82 1.49 4.61
N THR A 144 -24.88 2.08 5.14
CA THR A 144 -26.24 1.77 4.70
C THR A 144 -26.46 2.21 3.24
N ARG A 145 -25.57 3.06 2.70
CA ARG A 145 -25.52 3.48 1.29
C ARG A 145 -24.08 3.78 0.86
N ALA A 146 -23.63 3.25 -0.27
CA ALA A 146 -22.39 3.68 -0.92
C ALA A 146 -22.63 5.03 -1.62
N LEU A 147 -21.65 5.95 -1.53
CA LEU A 147 -21.65 7.12 -2.41
C LEU A 147 -21.21 6.66 -3.82
N PRO A 148 -21.80 7.18 -4.90
CA PRO A 148 -21.40 6.83 -6.26
C PRO A 148 -19.99 7.33 -6.63
N SER A 149 -19.34 8.07 -5.73
CA SER A 149 -18.03 8.68 -5.93
C SER A 149 -16.92 7.72 -5.51
N VAL A 150 -16.07 7.32 -6.46
CA VAL A 150 -14.81 6.60 -6.21
C VAL A 150 -13.67 7.46 -6.74
N LEU A 151 -12.60 7.56 -5.96
CA LEU A 151 -11.37 8.25 -6.37
C LEU A 151 -10.29 7.22 -6.69
N ASN A 152 -9.92 7.12 -7.97
CA ASN A 152 -8.78 6.30 -8.38
C ASN A 152 -7.49 7.13 -8.32
N ILE A 153 -6.53 6.73 -7.51
CA ILE A 153 -5.21 7.35 -7.45
C ILE A 153 -4.33 6.72 -8.52
N GLN A 154 -3.91 7.51 -9.50
CA GLN A 154 -3.02 7.09 -10.58
C GLN A 154 -1.69 7.82 -10.51
N GLY A 155 -0.60 7.10 -10.72
CA GLY A 155 0.75 7.65 -10.77
C GLY A 155 0.89 8.71 -11.86
N GLY A 156 1.49 9.85 -11.50
CA GLY A 156 1.81 10.94 -12.43
C GLY A 156 0.61 11.75 -12.89
N ARG A 157 -0.58 11.54 -12.32
CA ARG A 157 -1.81 12.24 -12.71
C ARG A 157 -2.60 12.70 -11.49
N GLN A 158 -3.37 13.77 -11.70
CA GLN A 158 -4.41 14.19 -10.76
C GLN A 158 -5.75 13.61 -11.19
N THR A 159 -6.50 13.08 -10.24
CA THR A 159 -7.86 12.55 -10.44
C THR A 159 -8.83 13.24 -9.49
N THR A 160 -10.14 13.13 -9.75
CA THR A 160 -11.18 13.71 -8.91
C THR A 160 -12.39 12.80 -8.87
N THR A 161 -13.13 12.83 -7.76
CA THR A 161 -14.48 12.27 -7.66
C THR A 161 -15.52 13.08 -8.43
N GLY A 162 -15.20 14.32 -8.78
CA GLY A 162 -16.21 15.35 -9.04
C GLY A 162 -16.90 15.80 -7.75
N GLN A 163 -17.71 16.84 -7.86
CA GLN A 163 -18.46 17.39 -6.72
C GLN A 163 -19.70 16.55 -6.44
N PHE A 164 -19.95 16.28 -5.16
CA PHE A 164 -21.19 15.71 -4.66
C PHE A 164 -21.62 16.43 -3.37
N ARG A 165 -22.84 16.18 -2.92
CA ARG A 165 -23.43 16.82 -1.74
C ARG A 165 -23.95 15.79 -0.77
N ASP A 166 -23.89 16.11 0.51
CA ASP A 166 -24.49 15.29 1.56
C ASP A 166 -24.93 16.11 2.77
N ALA A 167 -25.89 15.61 3.54
CA ALA A 167 -26.31 16.25 4.78
C ALA A 167 -25.30 16.06 5.93
N SER A 168 -24.44 15.03 5.86
CA SER A 168 -23.42 14.76 6.85
C SER A 168 -22.23 15.70 6.72
N ARG A 169 -21.75 16.17 7.87
CA ARG A 169 -20.47 16.87 8.02
C ARG A 169 -19.28 15.91 7.94
N THR A 170 -19.51 14.61 7.99
CA THR A 170 -18.48 13.58 7.93
C THR A 170 -18.66 12.65 6.74
N ILE A 171 -17.54 12.22 6.17
CA ILE A 171 -17.47 11.21 5.12
C ILE A 171 -16.42 10.18 5.49
N ARG A 172 -16.80 8.90 5.40
CA ARG A 172 -15.88 7.78 5.55
C ARG A 172 -15.19 7.49 4.24
N MET A 173 -13.90 7.20 4.30
CA MET A 173 -13.06 6.83 3.18
C MET A 173 -12.40 5.50 3.46
N THR A 174 -12.57 4.54 2.55
CA THR A 174 -11.83 3.27 2.55
C THR A 174 -10.80 3.29 1.44
N ILE A 175 -9.55 2.92 1.74
CA ILE A 175 -8.47 2.86 0.74
C ILE A 175 -8.13 1.40 0.41
N SER A 176 -8.14 1.05 -0.88
CA SER A 176 -7.60 -0.20 -1.38
C SER A 176 -6.33 0.09 -2.17
N LEU A 177 -5.17 -0.39 -1.70
CA LEU A 177 -3.91 -0.28 -2.44
C LEU A 177 -3.85 -1.33 -3.55
N ASP A 178 -3.31 -0.92 -4.69
CA ASP A 178 -3.01 -1.86 -5.77
C ASP A 178 -1.99 -2.92 -5.30
N PRO A 179 -2.23 -4.23 -5.52
CA PRO A 179 -1.33 -5.29 -5.08
C PRO A 179 0.11 -5.14 -5.59
N PHE A 180 0.32 -4.57 -6.78
CA PHE A 180 1.64 -4.38 -7.37
C PHE A 180 2.45 -3.28 -6.67
N VAL A 181 1.77 -2.40 -5.92
CA VAL A 181 2.42 -1.31 -5.19
C VAL A 181 2.83 -1.76 -3.78
N GLN A 182 2.16 -2.77 -3.22
CA GLN A 182 2.46 -3.28 -1.88
C GLN A 182 3.83 -3.98 -1.78
N SER A 183 4.44 -4.36 -2.91
CA SER A 183 5.80 -4.91 -2.94
C SER A 183 6.90 -3.85 -2.90
N SER A 184 6.54 -2.56 -2.94
CA SER A 184 7.45 -1.43 -2.83
C SER A 184 6.91 -0.43 -1.80
N TYR A 185 7.46 0.78 -1.80
CA TYR A 185 6.84 1.90 -1.09
C TYR A 185 5.83 2.61 -1.98
N TYR A 186 4.90 3.30 -1.33
CA TYR A 186 3.95 4.18 -2.00
C TYR A 186 3.95 5.55 -1.36
N TYR A 187 3.61 6.54 -2.19
CA TYR A 187 3.33 7.88 -1.74
C TYR A 187 2.26 8.52 -2.64
N PHE A 188 1.18 9.02 -2.06
CA PHE A 188 0.13 9.76 -2.76
C PHE A 188 -0.57 10.75 -1.85
N ASP A 189 -1.24 11.74 -2.42
CA ASP A 189 -1.99 12.74 -1.68
C ASP A 189 -3.48 12.62 -2.00
N VAL A 190 -4.33 12.83 -0.99
CA VAL A 190 -5.77 13.05 -1.15
C VAL A 190 -6.09 14.45 -0.64
N LEU A 191 -6.75 15.25 -1.47
CA LEU A 191 -7.14 16.61 -1.17
C LEU A 191 -8.66 16.69 -1.07
N SER A 192 -9.17 17.49 -0.14
CA SER A 192 -10.61 17.79 -0.04
C SER A 192 -10.87 19.30 -0.12
N PRO A 193 -10.86 19.89 -1.32
CA PRO A 193 -10.97 21.34 -1.49
C PRO A 193 -12.32 21.91 -1.05
N ASP A 194 -13.39 21.12 -1.12
CA ASP A 194 -14.75 21.53 -0.71
C ASP A 194 -15.03 21.27 0.78
N ALA A 195 -14.08 20.71 1.54
CA ALA A 195 -14.24 20.53 2.99
C ALA A 195 -14.23 21.86 3.77
N LYS A 196 -13.96 22.99 3.12
CA LYS A 196 -13.86 24.34 3.70
C LYS A 196 -14.94 25.29 3.15
N PRO A 197 -15.22 26.44 3.80
CA PRO A 197 -16.17 27.42 3.29
C PRO A 197 -15.78 27.94 1.89
N ASN A 198 -16.78 28.26 1.09
CA ASN A 198 -16.60 28.92 -0.20
C ASN A 198 -17.39 30.23 -0.22
N PRO A 199 -16.74 31.41 -0.34
CA PRO A 199 -15.29 31.60 -0.58
C PRO A 199 -14.43 31.34 0.66
N ASP A 200 -13.23 30.78 0.45
CA ASP A 200 -12.18 30.70 1.49
C ASP A 200 -11.29 31.96 1.38
N PRO A 201 -11.22 32.80 2.43
CA PRO A 201 -10.36 33.98 2.43
C PRO A 201 -8.86 33.65 2.46
N ASP A 202 -8.44 32.41 2.77
CA ASP A 202 -7.03 32.01 2.90
C ASP A 202 -6.60 30.96 1.86
N TYR A 203 -5.82 31.39 0.86
CA TYR A 203 -5.27 30.49 -0.18
C TYR A 203 -4.18 29.55 0.32
N SER A 204 -3.72 29.70 1.57
CA SER A 204 -2.72 28.85 2.21
C SER A 204 -3.33 27.75 3.09
N THR A 205 -4.67 27.72 3.22
CA THR A 205 -5.37 26.70 4.00
C THR A 205 -4.93 25.29 3.60
N PRO A 206 -4.43 24.48 4.55
CA PRO A 206 -4.09 23.09 4.28
C PRO A 206 -5.34 22.30 3.87
N GLU A 207 -5.25 21.56 2.77
CA GLU A 207 -6.37 20.81 2.17
C GLU A 207 -6.06 19.33 1.92
N SER A 208 -4.79 18.93 2.10
CA SER A 208 -4.33 17.62 1.70
C SER A 208 -3.90 16.74 2.87
N VAL A 209 -4.13 15.46 2.69
CA VAL A 209 -3.60 14.39 3.51
C VAL A 209 -2.63 13.58 2.66
N ALA A 210 -1.39 13.49 3.11
CA ALA A 210 -0.36 12.68 2.49
C ALA A 210 -0.45 11.23 3.00
N PHE A 211 -0.42 10.26 2.11
CA PHE A 211 -0.39 8.83 2.42
C PHE A 211 0.94 8.25 2.01
N SER A 212 1.59 7.56 2.93
CA SER A 212 2.90 6.95 2.72
C SER A 212 3.00 5.63 3.44
N GLY A 213 3.80 4.72 2.88
CA GLY A 213 4.07 3.47 3.54
C GLY A 213 4.82 2.45 2.71
N THR A 214 5.08 1.32 3.36
CA THR A 214 5.69 0.12 2.77
C THR A 214 4.81 -1.09 3.08
N GLY A 215 4.54 -1.94 2.09
CA GLY A 215 3.66 -3.09 2.30
C GLY A 215 2.16 -2.74 2.27
N PRO A 216 1.31 -3.65 2.78
CA PRO A 216 -0.14 -3.44 2.82
C PRO A 216 -0.57 -2.34 3.82
N LEU A 217 -1.58 -1.56 3.45
CA LEU A 217 -2.29 -0.65 4.36
C LEU A 217 -3.42 -1.43 5.06
N MET A 218 -3.14 -2.01 6.23
CA MET A 218 -4.10 -2.88 6.92
C MET A 218 -5.26 -2.12 7.59
N ASN A 219 -4.98 -0.97 8.22
CA ASN A 219 -6.01 -0.10 8.77
C ASN A 219 -6.27 1.01 7.74
N ASN A 220 -7.27 0.80 6.89
CA ASN A 220 -7.51 1.59 5.69
C ASN A 220 -8.81 2.39 5.72
N TYR A 221 -9.42 2.54 6.90
CA TYR A 221 -10.65 3.29 7.12
C TYR A 221 -10.36 4.63 7.78
N PHE A 222 -10.78 5.71 7.15
CA PHE A 222 -10.55 7.07 7.60
C PHE A 222 -11.86 7.85 7.64
N THR A 223 -11.97 8.78 8.57
CA THR A 223 -13.10 9.72 8.63
C THR A 223 -12.59 11.11 8.28
N TRP A 224 -13.17 11.72 7.25
CA TRP A 224 -13.06 13.14 6.94
C TRP A 224 -14.20 13.89 7.62
N THR A 225 -13.92 15.06 8.18
CA THR A 225 -14.91 15.96 8.78
C THR A 225 -14.73 17.35 8.17
N ALA A 226 -15.75 17.87 7.52
CA ALA A 226 -15.71 19.21 6.94
C ALA A 226 -15.62 20.29 8.03
N TYR A 227 -15.28 21.50 7.63
CA TYR A 227 -15.40 22.69 8.47
C TYR A 227 -16.86 22.84 8.91
N TRP A 228 -17.06 23.38 10.12
CA TRP A 228 -18.40 23.52 10.68
C TRP A 228 -19.28 24.49 9.88
N ASP A 229 -18.66 25.48 9.24
CA ASP A 229 -19.26 26.55 8.43
C ASP A 229 -19.18 26.29 6.92
N ALA A 230 -18.76 25.09 6.49
CA ALA A 230 -18.79 24.70 5.08
C ALA A 230 -20.19 24.29 4.57
N GLN A 231 -21.19 24.27 5.45
CA GLN A 231 -22.56 23.92 5.07
C GLN A 231 -23.15 25.00 4.17
N GLY A 232 -23.66 24.60 3.00
CA GLY A 232 -24.34 25.50 2.09
C GLY A 232 -25.66 26.02 2.66
N THR A 233 -26.19 27.07 2.04
CA THR A 233 -27.52 27.63 2.37
C THR A 233 -28.66 26.63 2.15
N ASP A 234 -28.42 25.55 1.42
CA ASP A 234 -29.30 24.41 1.20
C ASP A 234 -29.28 23.38 2.35
N GLY A 235 -28.46 23.61 3.39
CA GLY A 235 -28.29 22.68 4.51
C GLY A 235 -27.43 21.47 4.18
N LEU A 236 -26.72 21.47 3.04
CA LEU A 236 -25.88 20.35 2.61
C LEU A 236 -24.39 20.75 2.62
N PHE A 237 -23.54 19.80 2.96
CA PHE A 237 -22.09 19.89 2.77
C PHE A 237 -21.73 19.50 1.34
N ARG A 238 -20.82 20.25 0.75
CA ARG A 238 -20.24 19.93 -0.56
C ARG A 238 -18.96 19.14 -0.34
N TRP A 239 -18.77 18.11 -1.15
CA TRP A 239 -17.59 17.26 -1.10
C TRP A 239 -17.01 17.09 -2.49
N GLU A 240 -15.70 17.23 -2.58
CA GLU A 240 -14.88 16.82 -3.71
C GLU A 240 -13.62 16.22 -3.12
N PHE A 241 -13.15 15.11 -3.68
CA PHE A 241 -11.85 14.56 -3.36
C PHE A 241 -11.00 14.50 -4.62
N LYS A 242 -9.78 15.05 -4.51
CA LYS A 242 -8.77 14.99 -5.57
C LYS A 242 -7.63 14.09 -5.14
N GLY A 243 -7.18 13.26 -6.05
CA GLY A 243 -6.06 12.35 -5.84
C GLY A 243 -4.85 12.79 -6.61
N ARG A 244 -3.66 12.71 -6.01
CA ARG A 244 -2.38 12.91 -6.72
C ARG A 244 -1.48 11.70 -6.44
N GLY A 245 -1.27 10.87 -7.46
CA GLY A 245 -0.34 9.76 -7.35
C GLY A 245 1.08 10.21 -7.65
N ASN A 246 2.00 10.04 -6.70
CA ASN A 246 3.40 10.42 -6.89
C ASN A 246 4.31 9.21 -7.03
N THR A 247 4.09 8.15 -6.24
CA THR A 247 4.88 6.92 -6.31
C THR A 247 4.01 5.67 -6.17
N PRO A 248 4.02 4.77 -7.18
CA PRO A 248 4.76 4.87 -8.46
C PRO A 248 4.33 6.05 -9.34
N SER A 249 5.19 6.47 -10.28
CA SER A 249 4.93 7.60 -11.18
C SER A 249 3.99 7.28 -12.34
N TYR A 250 3.56 6.01 -12.46
CA TYR A 250 2.61 5.51 -13.45
C TYR A 250 1.80 4.35 -12.85
N GLY A 251 0.71 3.99 -13.52
CA GLY A 251 -0.16 2.90 -13.10
C GLY A 251 -1.13 3.29 -11.97
N GLN A 252 -1.93 2.33 -11.54
CA GLN A 252 -2.86 2.50 -10.44
C GLN A 252 -2.11 2.33 -9.11
N ILE A 253 -2.36 3.24 -8.15
CA ILE A 253 -1.75 3.20 -6.81
C ILE A 253 -2.77 2.72 -5.80
N ALA A 254 -3.95 3.35 -5.81
CA ALA A 254 -5.00 3.08 -4.85
C ALA A 254 -6.38 3.41 -5.44
N SER A 255 -7.42 2.83 -4.85
CA SER A 255 -8.80 3.24 -5.04
C SER A 255 -9.36 3.65 -3.68
N CYS A 256 -9.90 4.86 -3.58
CA CYS A 256 -10.60 5.35 -2.41
C CYS A 256 -12.10 5.30 -2.66
N SER A 257 -12.84 4.54 -1.86
CA SER A 257 -14.29 4.53 -1.86
C SER A 257 -14.82 5.36 -0.69
N PHE A 258 -15.91 6.09 -0.94
CA PHE A 258 -16.50 6.97 0.05
C PHE A 258 -17.88 6.47 0.49
N SER A 259 -18.19 6.66 1.76
CA SER A 259 -19.46 6.27 2.36
C SER A 259 -19.83 7.16 3.55
N TYR A 260 -21.06 6.99 4.03
CA TYR A 260 -21.57 7.66 5.23
C TYR A 260 -21.14 6.94 6.51
#